data_AF-A0A820W4Y4-F1
#
_entry.id   AF-A0A820W4Y4-F1
#
_cell.length_a   1.000
_cell.length_b   1.000
_cell.length_c   1.000
_cell.angle_alpha   90.00
_cell.angle_beta   90.00
_cell.angle_gamma   90.00
#
_symmetry.space_group_name_H-M   'P 1'
#
loop_
_entity.id
_entity.type
_entity.pdbx_description
1 polymer ?
#
loop_
_entity_poly.entity_id
_entity_poly.type
_entity_poly.pdbx_seq_one_letter_code
_entity_poly.pdbx_strand_id
1 'polypeptide(L)'
;MEEENRRIKEYAKTQEQREEIAKAEKRAREQALDRVQHTLAEQIKRDREEREEQELVRQELYLEEQEQAMRRRERDEMEARIKQRLELQRERDEQIQFKRLRDVEIKQEEDKFRQQLMAKFAEDDRIEQMNAQKRRMKQIEHKRAVDALLDERRRQMTIDKQRDVDERIEAERIEQMRKQIIEEERIKLLREHAHRLLGYLPKGVIRDEKDLDHLGNDFKNEFKRRQVNMQHPGGWDNL
;
A
#
# COMPACT_ATOMS: atom_id res chain seq x y z
N MET A 1 -120.19 3.06 120.15
CA MET A 1 -119.15 2.01 120.10
C MET A 1 -119.26 1.14 118.84
N GLU A 2 -120.43 0.57 118.50
CA GLU A 2 -120.54 -0.33 117.32
C GLU A 2 -120.59 0.38 115.95
N GLU A 3 -121.22 1.57 115.86
CA GLU A 3 -121.29 2.34 114.60
C GLU A 3 -119.97 3.00 114.20
N GLU A 4 -119.17 3.46 115.17
CA GLU A 4 -117.80 3.95 114.94
C GLU A 4 -116.90 2.84 114.40
N ASN A 5 -117.00 1.63 114.95
CA ASN A 5 -116.24 0.47 114.47
C ASN A 5 -116.64 0.04 113.05
N ARG A 6 -117.92 0.22 112.65
CA ARG A 6 -118.35 0.00 111.25
C ARG A 6 -117.77 1.06 110.31
N ARG A 7 -117.81 2.34 110.69
CA ARG A 7 -117.21 3.43 109.89
C ARG A 7 -115.69 3.30 109.75
N ILE A 8 -115.00 2.85 110.81
CA ILE A 8 -113.55 2.57 110.76
C ILE A 8 -113.24 1.41 109.80
N LYS A 9 -114.06 0.35 109.80
CA LYS A 9 -113.88 -0.78 108.85
C LYS A 9 -114.16 -0.39 107.40
N GLU A 10 -115.17 0.43 107.15
CA GLU A 10 -115.48 0.96 105.81
C GLU A 10 -114.39 1.93 105.32
N TYR A 11 -113.84 2.76 106.21
CA TYR A 11 -112.71 3.63 105.90
C TYR A 11 -111.43 2.83 105.62
N ALA A 12 -111.14 1.79 106.41
CA ALA A 12 -110.01 0.89 106.15
C ALA A 12 -110.13 0.19 104.80
N LYS A 13 -111.32 -0.30 104.43
CA LYS A 13 -111.59 -0.90 103.12
C LYS A 13 -111.41 0.07 101.96
N THR A 14 -111.88 1.31 102.11
CA THR A 14 -111.71 2.33 101.07
C THR A 14 -110.25 2.81 100.94
N GLN A 15 -109.48 2.83 102.03
CA GLN A 15 -108.04 3.06 101.98
C GLN A 15 -107.28 1.90 101.31
N GLU A 16 -107.61 0.65 101.65
CA GLU A 16 -107.01 -0.54 101.03
C GLU A 16 -107.30 -0.60 99.52
N GLN A 17 -108.52 -0.25 99.10
CA GLN A 17 -108.88 -0.13 97.68
C GLN A 17 -108.09 0.99 96.97
N ARG A 18 -107.89 2.14 97.62
CA ARG A 18 -107.08 3.23 97.05
C ARG A 18 -105.61 2.84 96.90
N GLU A 19 -105.06 2.14 97.89
CA GLU A 19 -103.69 1.61 97.82
C GLU A 19 -103.54 0.56 96.73
N GLU A 20 -104.50 -0.36 96.56
CA GLU A 20 -104.46 -1.36 95.50
C GLU A 20 -104.59 -0.73 94.10
N ILE A 21 -105.44 0.28 93.93
CA ILE A 21 -105.53 1.05 92.68
C ILE A 21 -104.20 1.76 92.39
N ALA A 22 -103.61 2.44 93.38
CA ALA A 22 -102.33 3.13 93.20
C ALA A 22 -101.18 2.15 92.88
N LYS A 23 -101.15 0.97 93.50
CA LYS A 23 -100.20 -0.10 93.18
C LYS A 23 -100.43 -0.65 91.77
N ALA A 24 -101.69 -0.84 91.35
CA ALA A 24 -102.02 -1.32 90.01
C ALA A 24 -101.61 -0.30 88.93
N GLU A 25 -101.86 0.99 89.14
CA GLU A 25 -101.40 2.05 88.25
C GLU A 25 -99.87 2.12 88.17
N LYS A 26 -99.17 1.97 89.30
CA LYS A 26 -97.70 1.92 89.32
C LYS A 26 -97.17 0.71 88.55
N ARG A 27 -97.73 -0.48 88.76
CA ARG A 27 -97.38 -1.69 88.02
C ARG A 27 -97.65 -1.57 86.52
N ALA A 28 -98.78 -0.96 86.14
CA ALA A 28 -99.10 -0.71 84.73
C ALA A 28 -98.11 0.26 84.08
N ARG A 29 -97.68 1.31 84.80
CA ARG A 29 -96.62 2.23 84.34
C ARG A 29 -95.27 1.55 84.22
N GLU A 30 -94.88 0.71 85.19
CA GLU A 30 -93.64 -0.09 85.13
C GLU A 30 -93.66 -1.04 83.93
N GLN A 31 -94.76 -1.78 83.72
CA GLN A 31 -94.90 -2.66 82.55
C GLN A 31 -94.87 -1.92 81.21
N ALA A 32 -95.45 -0.71 81.14
CA ALA A 32 -95.37 0.12 79.95
C ALA A 32 -93.93 0.61 79.71
N LEU A 33 -93.21 1.00 80.77
CA LEU A 33 -91.81 1.39 80.70
C LEU A 33 -90.93 0.21 80.22
N ASP A 34 -91.13 -0.98 80.77
CA ASP A 34 -90.37 -2.20 80.41
C ASP A 34 -90.57 -2.56 78.94
N ARG A 35 -91.81 -2.44 78.41
CA ARG A 35 -92.08 -2.67 76.98
C ARG A 35 -91.32 -1.68 76.11
N VAL A 36 -91.32 -0.40 76.47
CA VAL A 36 -90.59 0.64 75.73
C VAL A 36 -89.08 0.38 75.80
N GLN A 37 -88.55 0.04 76.98
CA GLN A 37 -87.14 -0.30 77.16
C GLN A 37 -86.73 -1.51 76.33
N HIS A 38 -87.56 -2.56 76.27
CA HIS A 38 -87.29 -3.74 75.44
C HIS A 38 -87.24 -3.38 73.96
N THR A 39 -88.22 -2.61 73.46
CA THR A 39 -88.22 -2.18 72.05
C THR A 39 -87.02 -1.29 71.71
N LEU A 40 -86.62 -0.41 72.64
CA LEU A 40 -85.46 0.45 72.45
C LEU A 40 -84.16 -0.36 72.46
N ALA A 41 -84.05 -1.36 73.34
CA ALA A 41 -82.89 -2.25 73.39
C ALA A 41 -82.75 -3.07 72.10
N GLU A 42 -83.86 -3.58 71.54
CA GLU A 42 -83.86 -4.26 70.25
C GLU A 42 -83.45 -3.34 69.10
N GLN A 43 -83.94 -2.10 69.07
CA GLN A 43 -83.55 -1.11 68.06
C GLN A 43 -82.06 -0.77 68.15
N ILE A 44 -81.56 -0.49 69.36
CA ILE A 44 -80.12 -0.22 69.57
C ILE A 44 -79.27 -1.41 69.11
N LYS A 45 -79.72 -2.64 69.36
CA LYS A 45 -79.02 -3.84 68.92
C LYS A 45 -79.00 -3.94 67.39
N ARG A 46 -80.13 -3.76 66.71
CA ARG A 46 -80.21 -3.79 65.24
C ARG A 46 -79.35 -2.70 64.60
N ASP A 47 -79.46 -1.46 65.08
CA ASP A 47 -78.65 -0.34 64.58
C ASP A 47 -77.15 -0.60 64.75
N ARG A 48 -76.77 -1.29 65.84
CA ARG A 48 -75.38 -1.67 66.07
C ARG A 48 -74.93 -2.77 65.12
N GLU A 49 -75.73 -3.80 64.92
CA GLU A 49 -75.45 -4.90 63.97
C GLU A 49 -75.33 -4.35 62.53
N GLU A 50 -76.26 -3.48 62.10
CA GLU A 50 -76.20 -2.84 60.77
C GLU A 50 -74.94 -1.98 60.60
N ARG A 51 -74.52 -1.25 61.64
CA ARG A 51 -73.27 -0.47 61.60
C ARG A 51 -72.04 -1.37 61.50
N GLU A 52 -71.99 -2.45 62.28
CA GLU A 52 -70.91 -3.43 62.25
C GLU A 52 -70.83 -4.10 60.86
N GLU A 53 -71.96 -4.48 60.26
CA GLU A 53 -72.01 -5.00 58.89
C GLU A 53 -71.53 -3.99 57.84
N GLN A 54 -71.98 -2.73 57.93
CA GLN A 54 -71.52 -1.67 57.05
C GLN A 54 -70.02 -1.39 57.18
N GLU A 55 -69.48 -1.46 58.40
CA GLU A 55 -68.05 -1.31 58.65
C GLU A 55 -67.25 -2.47 58.05
N LEU A 56 -67.74 -3.71 58.14
CA LEU A 56 -67.12 -4.88 57.50
C LEU A 56 -67.09 -4.73 55.98
N VAL A 57 -68.21 -4.37 55.35
CA VAL A 57 -68.27 -4.16 53.90
C VAL A 57 -67.33 -3.04 53.43
N ARG A 58 -67.20 -1.97 54.22
CA ARG A 58 -66.23 -0.90 53.91
C ARG A 58 -64.79 -1.37 54.01
N GLN A 59 -64.47 -2.20 55.00
CA GLN A 59 -63.13 -2.78 55.15
C GLN A 59 -62.80 -3.73 53.99
N GLU A 60 -63.75 -4.58 53.59
CA GLU A 60 -63.61 -5.48 52.45
C GLU A 60 -63.39 -4.70 51.15
N LEU A 61 -64.22 -3.69 50.88
CA LEU A 61 -64.08 -2.84 49.70
C LEU A 61 -62.71 -2.16 49.65
N TYR A 62 -62.24 -1.63 50.79
CA TYR A 62 -60.93 -1.00 50.87
C TYR A 62 -59.79 -1.97 50.55
N LEU A 63 -59.85 -3.20 51.07
CA LEU A 63 -58.86 -4.24 50.78
C LEU A 63 -58.90 -4.65 49.30
N GLU A 64 -60.08 -4.83 48.72
CA GLU A 64 -60.21 -5.14 47.30
C GLU A 64 -59.68 -4.02 46.40
N GLU A 65 -59.96 -2.76 46.71
CA GLU A 65 -59.41 -1.61 45.98
C GLU A 65 -57.88 -1.58 46.05
N GLN A 66 -57.29 -1.86 47.22
CA GLN A 66 -55.84 -1.99 47.36
C GLN A 66 -55.29 -3.15 46.52
N GLU A 67 -55.90 -4.32 46.56
CA GLU A 67 -55.48 -5.47 45.76
C GLU A 67 -55.56 -5.16 44.26
N GLN A 68 -56.64 -4.54 43.80
CA GLN A 68 -56.78 -4.15 42.41
C GLN A 68 -55.72 -3.13 41.99
N ALA A 69 -55.41 -2.16 42.85
CA ALA A 69 -54.34 -1.20 42.61
C ALA A 69 -52.97 -1.90 42.49
N MET A 70 -52.68 -2.89 43.34
CA MET A 70 -51.45 -3.68 43.26
C MET A 70 -51.39 -4.52 41.99
N ARG A 71 -52.48 -5.21 41.61
CA ARG A 71 -52.56 -5.98 40.37
C ARG A 71 -52.36 -5.10 39.12
N ARG A 72 -52.87 -3.86 39.14
CA ARG A 72 -52.63 -2.89 38.06
C ARG A 72 -51.15 -2.50 37.98
N ARG A 73 -50.54 -2.16 39.12
CA ARG A 73 -49.10 -1.84 39.18
C ARG A 73 -48.23 -2.99 38.66
N GLU A 74 -48.52 -4.23 39.06
CA GLU A 74 -47.80 -5.41 38.58
C GLU A 74 -47.92 -5.60 37.06
N ARG A 75 -49.11 -5.37 36.50
CA ARG A 75 -49.34 -5.41 35.04
C ARG A 75 -48.56 -4.32 34.33
N ASP A 76 -48.61 -3.09 34.83
CA ASP A 76 -47.92 -1.94 34.23
C ASP A 76 -46.39 -2.14 34.28
N GLU A 77 -45.86 -2.66 35.39
CA GLU A 77 -44.45 -3.01 35.53
C GLU A 77 -44.03 -4.13 34.55
N MET A 78 -44.86 -5.16 34.40
CA MET A 78 -44.60 -6.24 33.46
C MET A 78 -44.63 -5.72 32.01
N GLU A 79 -45.60 -4.88 31.66
CA GLU A 79 -45.71 -4.28 30.34
C GLU A 79 -44.50 -3.38 30.04
N ALA A 80 -44.07 -2.56 31.01
CA ALA A 80 -42.89 -1.72 30.89
C ALA A 80 -41.62 -2.55 30.66
N ARG A 81 -41.43 -3.66 31.39
CA ARG A 81 -40.29 -4.57 31.18
C ARG A 81 -40.32 -5.21 29.80
N ILE A 82 -41.50 -5.62 29.32
CA ILE A 82 -41.66 -6.19 27.97
C ILE A 82 -41.33 -5.14 26.91
N LYS A 83 -41.83 -3.91 27.05
CA LYS A 83 -41.53 -2.80 26.13
C LYS A 83 -40.04 -2.52 26.06
N GLN A 84 -39.38 -2.35 27.21
CA GLN A 84 -37.92 -2.14 27.27
C GLN A 84 -37.14 -3.26 26.59
N ARG A 85 -37.53 -4.52 26.82
CA ARG A 85 -36.88 -5.67 26.18
C ARG A 85 -37.04 -5.65 24.65
N LEU A 86 -38.23 -5.30 24.15
CA LEU A 86 -38.52 -5.21 22.72
C LEU A 86 -37.75 -4.05 22.07
N GLU A 87 -37.64 -2.91 22.74
CA GLU A 87 -36.86 -1.76 22.29
C GLU A 87 -35.37 -2.13 22.16
N LEU A 88 -34.78 -2.73 23.19
CA LEU A 88 -33.40 -3.21 23.16
C LEU A 88 -33.15 -4.24 22.05
N GLN A 89 -34.11 -5.12 21.79
CA GLN A 89 -34.00 -6.08 20.70
C GLN A 89 -34.02 -5.40 19.33
N ARG A 90 -34.90 -4.41 19.12
CA ARG A 90 -34.98 -3.63 17.88
C ARG A 90 -33.69 -2.84 17.64
N GLU A 91 -33.19 -2.13 18.65
CA GLU A 91 -31.94 -1.37 18.56
C GLU A 91 -30.75 -2.28 18.23
N ARG A 92 -30.69 -3.47 18.84
CA ARG A 92 -29.67 -4.48 18.53
C ARG A 92 -29.75 -4.92 17.07
N ASP A 93 -30.94 -5.23 16.58
CA ASP A 93 -31.15 -5.68 15.21
C ASP A 93 -30.77 -4.57 14.22
N GLU A 94 -31.19 -3.34 14.46
CA GLU A 94 -30.79 -2.16 13.67
C GLU A 94 -29.27 -1.97 13.67
N GLN A 95 -28.61 -2.08 14.82
CA GLN A 95 -27.16 -1.98 14.91
C GLN A 95 -26.45 -3.09 14.11
N ILE A 96 -26.97 -4.31 14.13
CA ILE A 96 -26.43 -5.43 13.34
C ILE A 96 -26.60 -5.16 11.85
N GLN A 97 -27.77 -4.69 11.40
CA GLN A 97 -27.98 -4.34 10.00
C GLN A 97 -27.06 -3.22 9.55
N PHE A 98 -26.91 -2.17 10.36
CA PHE A 98 -26.01 -1.05 10.06
C PHE A 98 -24.55 -1.51 9.94
N LYS A 99 -24.07 -2.35 10.87
CA LYS A 99 -22.72 -2.94 10.79
C LYS A 99 -22.53 -3.76 9.52
N ARG A 100 -23.52 -4.60 9.17
CA ARG A 100 -23.46 -5.41 7.93
C ARG A 100 -23.39 -4.54 6.67
N LEU A 101 -24.21 -3.50 6.59
CA LEU A 101 -24.18 -2.57 5.45
C LEU A 101 -22.83 -1.88 5.33
N ARG A 102 -22.29 -1.41 6.46
CA ARG A 102 -20.95 -0.80 6.51
C ARG A 102 -19.84 -1.77 6.09
N ASP A 103 -19.89 -3.02 6.54
CA ASP A 103 -18.91 -4.04 6.16
C ASP A 103 -18.96 -4.34 4.65
N VAL A 104 -20.15 -4.31 4.05
CA VAL A 104 -20.32 -4.48 2.60
C VAL A 104 -19.74 -3.27 1.86
N GLU A 105 -19.99 -2.05 2.32
CA GLU A 105 -19.45 -0.82 1.74
C GLU A 105 -17.92 -0.81 1.79
N ILE A 106 -17.32 -1.11 2.96
CA ILE A 106 -15.87 -1.20 3.14
C ILE A 106 -15.27 -2.23 2.17
N LYS A 107 -15.87 -3.42 2.04
CA LYS A 107 -15.39 -4.43 1.09
C LYS A 107 -15.43 -3.93 -0.35
N GLN A 108 -16.49 -3.22 -0.74
CA GLN A 108 -16.58 -2.65 -2.10
C GLN A 108 -15.53 -1.57 -2.33
N GLU A 109 -15.24 -0.73 -1.33
CA GLU A 109 -14.17 0.27 -1.40
C GLU A 109 -12.79 -0.38 -1.49
N GLU A 110 -12.52 -1.40 -0.66
CA GLU A 110 -11.27 -2.17 -0.68
C GLU A 110 -11.07 -2.86 -2.03
N ASP A 111 -12.11 -3.44 -2.61
CA ASP A 111 -12.04 -4.09 -3.92
C ASP A 111 -11.77 -3.08 -5.05
N LYS A 112 -12.42 -1.91 -5.01
CA LYS A 112 -12.12 -0.81 -5.95
C LYS A 112 -10.68 -0.34 -5.79
N PHE A 113 -10.21 -0.15 -4.56
CA PHE A 113 -8.84 0.27 -4.28
C PHE A 113 -7.82 -0.77 -4.76
N ARG A 114 -8.08 -2.06 -4.50
CA ARG A 114 -7.27 -3.18 -4.99
C ARG A 114 -7.18 -3.18 -6.51
N GLN A 115 -8.31 -3.01 -7.21
CA GLN A 115 -8.34 -2.93 -8.68
C GLN A 115 -7.53 -1.74 -9.21
N GLN A 116 -7.69 -0.55 -8.62
CA GLN A 116 -6.92 0.63 -8.99
C GLN A 116 -5.41 0.42 -8.79
N LEU A 117 -5.03 -0.19 -7.67
CA LEU A 117 -3.63 -0.47 -7.37
C LEU A 117 -3.04 -1.51 -8.33
N MET A 118 -3.78 -2.57 -8.64
CA MET A 118 -3.38 -3.56 -9.65
C MET A 118 -3.22 -2.94 -11.04
N ALA A 119 -4.14 -2.05 -11.44
CA ALA A 119 -4.05 -1.34 -12.71
C ALA A 119 -2.82 -0.43 -12.77
N LYS A 120 -2.54 0.29 -11.68
CA LYS A 120 -1.33 1.12 -11.58
C LYS A 120 -0.05 0.29 -11.69
N PHE A 121 0.04 -0.82 -10.97
CA PHE A 121 1.22 -1.69 -11.06
C PHE A 121 1.40 -2.27 -12.46
N ALA A 122 0.32 -2.69 -13.13
CA ALA A 122 0.40 -3.17 -14.50
C ALA A 122 0.86 -2.08 -15.49
N GLU A 123 0.44 -0.83 -15.28
CA GLU A 123 0.89 0.31 -16.06
C GLU A 123 2.38 0.61 -15.83
N ASP A 124 2.80 0.66 -14.56
CA ASP A 124 4.19 0.89 -14.17
C ASP A 124 5.11 -0.21 -14.74
N ASP A 125 4.73 -1.49 -14.62
CA ASP A 125 5.46 -2.63 -15.19
C ASP A 125 5.60 -2.52 -16.71
N ARG A 126 4.53 -2.12 -17.41
CA ARG A 126 4.55 -1.92 -18.87
C ARG A 126 5.53 -0.80 -19.24
N ILE A 127 5.49 0.32 -18.52
CA ILE A 127 6.41 1.45 -18.74
C ILE A 127 7.85 1.02 -18.47
N GLU A 128 8.11 0.26 -17.42
CA GLU A 128 9.43 -0.25 -17.09
C GLU A 128 9.99 -1.16 -18.19
N GLN A 129 9.17 -2.09 -18.71
CA GLN A 129 9.55 -2.96 -19.82
C GLN A 129 9.91 -2.15 -21.08
N MET A 130 9.10 -1.15 -21.44
CA MET A 130 9.37 -0.26 -22.57
C MET A 130 10.67 0.53 -22.36
N ASN A 131 10.90 1.04 -21.16
CA ASN A 131 12.13 1.78 -20.82
C ASN A 131 13.37 0.87 -20.83
N ALA A 132 13.26 -0.38 -20.37
CA ALA A 132 14.32 -1.36 -20.46
C ALA A 132 14.67 -1.70 -21.92
N GLN A 133 13.66 -1.92 -22.77
CA GLN A 133 13.86 -2.15 -24.20
C GLN A 133 14.53 -0.94 -24.88
N LYS A 134 14.04 0.28 -24.60
CA LYS A 134 14.62 1.52 -25.16
C LYS A 134 16.08 1.70 -24.74
N ARG A 135 16.42 1.40 -23.48
CA ARG A 135 17.81 1.43 -23.00
C ARG A 135 18.68 0.42 -23.75
N ARG A 136 18.22 -0.82 -23.93
CA ARG A 136 18.94 -1.85 -24.69
C ARG A 136 19.18 -1.44 -26.15
N MET A 137 18.15 -0.90 -26.81
CA MET A 137 18.27 -0.43 -28.20
C MET A 137 19.31 0.69 -28.32
N LYS A 138 19.27 1.69 -27.44
CA LYS A 138 20.27 2.76 -27.42
C LYS A 138 21.69 2.24 -27.20
N GLN A 139 21.88 1.29 -26.29
CA GLN A 139 23.19 0.66 -26.07
C GLN A 139 23.70 -0.05 -27.33
N ILE A 140 22.83 -0.77 -28.05
CA ILE A 140 23.18 -1.43 -29.31
C ILE A 140 23.53 -0.39 -30.38
N GLU A 141 22.77 0.69 -30.50
CA GLU A 141 23.05 1.79 -31.43
C GLU A 141 24.41 2.44 -31.14
N HIS A 142 24.68 2.76 -29.87
CA HIS A 142 25.98 3.32 -29.46
C HIS A 142 27.12 2.34 -29.73
N LYS A 143 26.95 1.04 -29.43
CA LYS A 143 27.95 0.01 -29.74
C LYS A 143 28.23 -0.06 -31.24
N ARG A 144 27.19 -0.11 -32.08
CA ARG A 144 27.31 -0.11 -33.54
C ARG A 144 28.01 1.15 -34.06
N ALA A 145 27.71 2.32 -33.50
CA ALA A 145 28.37 3.57 -33.88
C ALA A 145 29.87 3.54 -33.54
N VAL A 146 30.24 3.02 -32.36
CA VAL A 146 31.64 2.84 -31.97
C VAL A 146 32.35 1.83 -32.88
N ASP A 147 31.73 0.69 -33.14
CA ASP A 147 32.29 -0.34 -34.03
C ASP A 147 32.53 0.21 -35.45
N ALA A 148 31.58 1.01 -35.99
CA ALA A 148 31.74 1.67 -37.28
C ALA A 148 32.90 2.68 -37.30
N LEU A 149 33.09 3.47 -36.23
CA LEU A 149 34.22 4.39 -36.12
C LEU A 149 35.56 3.63 -36.01
N LEU A 150 35.59 2.50 -35.32
CA LEU A 150 36.79 1.65 -35.22
C LEU A 150 37.13 1.00 -36.55
N ASP A 151 36.13 0.51 -37.29
CA ASP A 151 36.33 -0.07 -38.62
C ASP A 151 36.81 0.97 -39.63
N GLU A 152 36.25 2.18 -39.60
CA GLU A 152 36.72 3.29 -40.44
C GLU A 152 38.17 3.66 -40.10
N ARG A 153 38.52 3.73 -38.80
CA ARG A 153 39.90 3.96 -38.37
C ARG A 153 40.85 2.86 -38.85
N ARG A 154 40.42 1.60 -38.81
CA ARG A 154 41.21 0.47 -39.33
C ARG A 154 41.41 0.57 -40.83
N ARG A 155 40.36 0.93 -41.59
CA ARG A 155 40.44 1.16 -43.05
C ARG A 155 41.40 2.29 -43.38
N GLN A 156 41.31 3.41 -42.68
CA GLN A 156 42.24 4.52 -42.85
C GLN A 156 43.68 4.09 -42.58
N MET A 157 43.94 3.38 -41.48
CA MET A 157 45.26 2.83 -41.18
C MET A 157 45.78 1.87 -42.25
N THR A 158 44.91 1.05 -42.85
CA THR A 158 45.33 0.17 -43.95
C THR A 158 45.66 0.96 -45.21
N ILE A 159 44.86 1.97 -45.56
CA ILE A 159 45.10 2.84 -46.72
C ILE A 159 46.42 3.60 -46.53
N ASP A 160 46.64 4.18 -45.36
CA ASP A 160 47.88 4.93 -45.05
C ASP A 160 49.11 4.02 -45.12
N LYS A 161 49.03 2.80 -44.56
CA LYS A 161 50.10 1.80 -44.70
C LYS A 161 50.38 1.42 -46.15
N GLN A 162 49.34 1.31 -46.98
CA GLN A 162 49.50 0.99 -48.39
C GLN A 162 50.16 2.14 -49.15
N ARG A 163 49.74 3.38 -48.87
CA ARG A 163 50.40 4.59 -49.40
C ARG A 163 51.86 4.67 -49.01
N ASP A 164 52.19 4.44 -47.73
CA ASP A 164 53.58 4.43 -47.26
C ASP A 164 54.43 3.38 -47.99
N VAL A 165 53.87 2.20 -48.26
CA VAL A 165 54.55 1.14 -49.03
C VAL A 165 54.73 1.53 -50.49
N ASP A 166 53.68 2.07 -51.13
CA ASP A 166 53.73 2.52 -52.53
C ASP A 166 54.74 3.66 -52.70
N GLU A 167 54.77 4.64 -51.78
CA GLU A 167 55.75 5.73 -51.76
C GLU A 167 57.18 5.21 -51.61
N ARG A 168 57.40 4.19 -50.77
CA ARG A 168 58.72 3.54 -50.65
C ARG A 168 59.12 2.85 -51.95
N ILE A 169 58.21 2.12 -52.59
CA ILE A 169 58.46 1.45 -53.87
C ILE A 169 58.79 2.48 -54.95
N GLU A 170 58.04 3.58 -55.04
CA GLU A 170 58.33 4.64 -56.01
C GLU A 170 59.64 5.36 -55.71
N ALA A 171 59.96 5.63 -54.45
CA ALA A 171 61.26 6.18 -54.06
C ALA A 171 62.42 5.25 -54.44
N GLU A 172 62.28 3.94 -54.21
CA GLU A 172 63.25 2.93 -54.64
C GLU A 172 63.38 2.88 -56.16
N ARG A 173 62.28 2.96 -56.92
CA ARG A 173 62.31 3.04 -58.40
C ARG A 173 63.04 4.28 -58.89
N ILE A 174 62.75 5.45 -58.32
CA ILE A 174 63.43 6.72 -58.68
C ILE A 174 64.92 6.63 -58.33
N GLU A 175 65.28 6.06 -57.17
CA GLU A 175 66.67 5.87 -56.79
C GLU A 175 67.40 4.91 -57.73
N GLN A 176 66.76 3.81 -58.14
CA GLN A 176 67.28 2.88 -59.13
C GLN A 176 67.50 3.54 -60.49
N MET A 177 66.52 4.31 -60.99
CA MET A 177 66.66 5.08 -62.23
C MET A 177 67.80 6.09 -62.13
N ARG A 178 67.92 6.80 -60.99
CA ARG A 178 69.02 7.73 -60.75
C ARG A 178 70.37 7.02 -60.77
N LYS A 179 70.48 5.84 -60.15
CA LYS A 179 71.70 5.02 -60.16
C LYS A 179 72.05 4.58 -61.60
N GLN A 180 71.06 4.18 -62.40
CA GLN A 180 71.26 3.84 -63.81
C GLN A 180 71.80 5.03 -64.62
N ILE A 181 71.19 6.21 -64.49
CA ILE A 181 71.65 7.44 -65.17
C ILE A 181 73.09 7.80 -64.75
N ILE A 182 73.40 7.74 -63.45
CA ILE A 182 74.76 7.99 -62.96
C ILE A 182 75.76 6.98 -63.54
N GLU A 183 75.38 5.71 -63.64
CA GLU A 183 76.25 4.66 -64.18
C GLU A 183 76.46 4.82 -65.69
N GLU A 184 75.42 5.20 -66.44
CA GLU A 184 75.52 5.53 -67.87
C GLU A 184 76.44 6.73 -68.11
N GLU A 185 76.27 7.83 -67.36
CA GLU A 185 77.16 8.99 -67.42
C GLU A 185 78.59 8.65 -66.98
N ARG A 186 78.76 7.78 -65.97
CA ARG A 186 80.07 7.25 -65.56
C ARG A 186 80.73 6.52 -66.73
N ILE A 187 80.04 5.60 -67.40
CA ILE A 187 80.59 4.84 -68.53
C ILE A 187 80.91 5.79 -69.70
N LYS A 188 80.06 6.78 -69.97
CA LYS A 188 80.30 7.79 -71.00
C LYS A 188 81.56 8.61 -70.72
N LEU A 189 81.72 9.13 -69.51
CA LEU A 189 82.92 9.84 -69.07
C LEU A 189 84.17 8.95 -69.15
N LEU A 190 84.05 7.68 -68.74
CA LEU A 190 85.13 6.71 -68.89
C LEU A 190 85.48 6.52 -70.38
N ARG A 191 84.51 6.38 -71.27
CA ARG A 191 84.79 6.21 -72.71
C ARG A 191 85.48 7.42 -73.34
N GLU A 192 85.04 8.63 -73.00
CA GLU A 192 85.58 9.88 -73.53
C GLU A 192 86.99 10.18 -73.01
N HIS A 193 87.24 9.94 -71.72
CA HIS A 193 88.47 10.37 -71.06
C HIS A 193 89.48 9.25 -70.79
N ALA A 194 89.08 7.98 -70.75
CA ALA A 194 89.99 6.90 -70.35
C ALA A 194 91.17 6.75 -71.31
N HIS A 195 90.97 6.86 -72.62
CA HIS A 195 92.07 6.80 -73.60
C HIS A 195 93.10 7.92 -73.41
N ARG A 196 92.65 9.12 -72.98
CA ARG A 196 93.53 10.29 -72.74
C ARG A 196 94.21 10.24 -71.37
N LEU A 197 93.58 9.58 -70.40
CA LEU A 197 94.07 9.45 -69.02
C LEU A 197 94.75 8.09 -68.76
N LEU A 198 95.12 7.38 -69.82
CA LEU A 198 95.76 6.07 -69.76
C LEU A 198 97.14 6.15 -69.07
N GLY A 199 97.18 5.88 -67.77
CA GLY A 199 98.38 5.96 -66.91
C GLY A 199 98.21 6.82 -65.65
N TYR A 200 97.18 7.69 -65.60
CA TYR A 200 96.91 8.59 -64.47
C TYR A 200 95.53 8.33 -63.81
N LEU A 201 94.91 7.18 -64.09
CA LEU A 201 93.60 6.83 -63.57
C LEU A 201 93.69 6.35 -62.10
N PRO A 202 92.93 6.94 -61.15
CA PRO A 202 92.93 6.50 -59.76
C PRO A 202 92.51 5.04 -59.59
N LYS A 203 93.05 4.38 -58.56
CA LYS A 203 92.64 3.01 -58.18
C LYS A 203 91.15 3.02 -57.78
N GLY A 204 90.36 2.13 -58.37
CA GLY A 204 88.90 2.02 -58.12
C GLY A 204 87.99 2.69 -59.16
N VAL A 205 88.56 3.35 -60.18
CA VAL A 205 87.78 3.97 -61.28
C VAL A 205 87.24 2.94 -62.27
N ILE A 206 87.95 1.83 -62.47
CA ILE A 206 87.48 0.63 -63.18
C ILE A 206 87.11 -0.38 -62.10
N ARG A 207 85.83 -0.79 -62.04
CA ARG A 207 85.31 -1.65 -60.96
C ARG A 207 85.39 -3.12 -61.34
N ASP A 208 84.79 -3.48 -62.48
CA ASP A 208 84.66 -4.86 -62.93
C ASP A 208 85.15 -5.04 -64.38
N GLU A 209 85.34 -6.30 -64.81
CA GLU A 209 85.72 -6.63 -66.20
C GLU A 209 84.73 -6.10 -67.24
N LYS A 210 83.47 -5.87 -66.86
CA LYS A 210 82.44 -5.27 -67.72
C LYS A 210 82.77 -3.82 -68.11
N ASP A 211 83.38 -3.05 -67.20
CA ASP A 211 83.80 -1.67 -67.49
C ASP A 211 84.90 -1.65 -68.58
N LEU A 212 85.76 -2.67 -68.61
CA LEU A 212 86.84 -2.81 -69.60
C LEU A 212 86.30 -3.15 -70.99
N ASP A 213 85.19 -3.88 -71.08
CA ASP A 213 84.56 -4.23 -72.36
C ASP A 213 83.96 -3.01 -73.07
N HIS A 214 83.45 -2.04 -72.31
CA HIS A 214 82.88 -0.80 -72.86
C HIS A 214 83.93 0.18 -73.44
N LEU A 215 85.21 0.00 -73.09
CA LEU A 215 86.32 0.88 -73.49
C LEU A 215 87.04 0.41 -74.77
N GLY A 216 86.66 -0.74 -75.33
CA GLY A 216 87.21 -1.27 -76.57
C GLY A 216 88.45 -2.16 -76.37
N ASN A 217 88.66 -3.09 -77.32
CA ASN A 217 89.72 -4.10 -77.22
C ASN A 217 91.14 -3.51 -77.20
N ASP A 218 91.35 -2.36 -77.83
CA ASP A 218 92.65 -1.68 -77.86
C ASP A 218 93.03 -1.16 -76.47
N PHE A 219 92.11 -0.45 -75.81
CA PHE A 219 92.26 -0.01 -74.42
C PHE A 219 92.44 -1.21 -73.47
N LYS A 220 91.64 -2.25 -73.63
CA LYS A 220 91.70 -3.47 -72.80
C LYS A 220 93.07 -4.16 -72.89
N ASN A 221 93.64 -4.24 -74.09
CA ASN A 221 94.96 -4.83 -74.31
C ASN A 221 96.08 -3.97 -73.71
N GLU A 222 95.99 -2.65 -73.85
CA GLU A 222 96.99 -1.72 -73.33
C GLU A 222 96.92 -1.57 -71.80
N PHE A 223 95.72 -1.55 -71.23
CA PHE A 223 95.46 -1.60 -69.80
C PHE A 223 95.98 -2.90 -69.19
N LYS A 224 95.71 -4.07 -69.81
CA LYS A 224 96.24 -5.38 -69.34
C LYS A 224 97.77 -5.48 -69.48
N ARG A 225 98.36 -5.02 -70.59
CA ARG A 225 99.83 -4.97 -70.75
C ARG A 225 100.48 -4.10 -69.68
N ARG A 226 99.90 -2.95 -69.34
CA ARG A 226 100.40 -2.09 -68.25
C ARG A 226 100.12 -2.63 -66.86
N GLN A 227 99.00 -3.31 -66.62
CA GLN A 227 98.75 -3.99 -65.34
C GLN A 227 99.80 -5.07 -65.09
N VAL A 228 100.20 -5.80 -66.14
CA VAL A 228 101.30 -6.78 -66.09
C VAL A 228 102.65 -6.09 -65.86
N ASN A 229 102.90 -4.90 -66.44
CA ASN A 229 104.11 -4.11 -66.17
C ASN A 229 104.10 -3.36 -64.83
N MET A 230 102.94 -3.17 -64.20
CA MET A 230 102.76 -2.55 -62.89
C MET A 230 102.76 -3.59 -61.74
N GLN A 231 102.77 -4.89 -62.09
CA GLN A 231 102.92 -6.04 -61.18
C GLN A 231 104.32 -6.67 -61.23
N HIS A 232 105.30 -6.03 -61.88
CA HIS A 232 106.72 -6.41 -61.77
C HIS A 232 107.35 -5.71 -60.55
N PRO A 233 107.94 -6.45 -59.58
CA PRO A 233 108.44 -5.85 -58.35
C PRO A 233 109.85 -5.29 -58.56
N GLY A 234 110.03 -3.98 -58.42
CA GLY A 234 111.36 -3.36 -58.46
C GLY A 234 111.40 -1.84 -58.33
N GLY A 235 111.44 -1.34 -57.08
CA GLY A 235 112.05 -0.06 -56.67
C GLY A 235 111.30 1.23 -57.06
N TRP A 236 111.14 2.25 -56.23
CA TRP A 236 111.62 2.65 -54.91
C TRP A 236 110.52 3.60 -54.35
N ASP A 237 110.18 3.56 -53.07
CA ASP A 237 110.70 4.49 -52.05
C ASP A 237 110.94 5.92 -52.57
N ASN A 238 110.04 6.84 -52.24
CA ASN A 238 110.32 8.06 -51.46
C ASN A 238 109.15 9.06 -51.51
N LEU A 239 108.86 9.61 -50.31
CA LEU A 239 108.04 10.77 -49.95
C LEU A 239 106.51 10.59 -49.93
#